data_AF-A0A6A5VTZ5-F1
#
_entry.id   AF-A0A6A5VTZ5-F1
#
_cell.length_a   1.000
_cell.length_b   1.000
_cell.length_c   1.000
_cell.angle_alpha   90.00
_cell.angle_beta   90.00
_cell.angle_gamma   90.00
#
_symmetry.space_group_name_H-M   'P 1'
#
loop_
_entity.id
_entity.type
_entity.pdbx_description
1 polymer ?
#
loop_
_entity_poly.entity_id
_entity_poly.type
_entity_poly.pdbx_seq_one_letter_code
_entity_poly.pdbx_strand_id
1 'polypeptide(L)'
;MSKEIMQTSLAMDWLSPKSRAKLHCVLKKDVQQLLQSTKYAPLLGCVYKRVAQRRGTETVKQPSSSQRCAIAPASTEPYIQHLSNYGHLFCTPCRTALPLKWLQTHLLSKHRIFEPRRSTIVAQYEHIPVSQNSDDIKPLPDGSPVLEFLTPPVPGFACQCSYKTINVDGFQQHLRKVHKESYTQAKRIAAECFLQKWAPPKSSFPYQYWRMDVASSATQTAQAEKCESQQKRGGEAGVGILEATGDPEIDALLAMEAEEGPA
;
A
#
# COMPACT_ATOMS: atom_id res chain seq x y z
N MET A 1 37.63 -1.80 -6.86
CA MET A 1 36.38 -1.96 -6.10
C MET A 1 36.10 -3.45 -5.89
N SER A 2 36.64 -4.07 -4.82
CA SER A 2 36.42 -5.50 -4.50
C SER A 2 36.73 -5.81 -3.03
N LYS A 3 35.91 -5.36 -2.06
CA LYS A 3 36.11 -5.69 -0.63
C LYS A 3 34.84 -5.99 0.20
N GLU A 4 33.70 -6.34 -0.39
CA GLU A 4 32.46 -6.59 0.38
C GLU A 4 31.79 -7.97 0.15
N ILE A 5 32.57 -9.05 -0.02
CA ILE A 5 32.02 -10.43 -0.06
C ILE A 5 32.62 -11.32 1.05
N MET A 6 33.05 -10.76 2.18
CA MET A 6 33.64 -11.55 3.27
C MET A 6 32.95 -11.43 4.65
N GLN A 7 31.80 -10.77 4.76
CA GLN A 7 31.17 -10.54 6.07
C GLN A 7 29.93 -11.39 6.42
N THR A 8 29.51 -12.33 5.56
CA THR A 8 28.38 -13.24 5.88
C THR A 8 28.79 -14.59 6.48
N SER A 9 30.08 -14.88 6.65
CA SER A 9 30.54 -16.17 7.21
C SER A 9 30.69 -16.17 8.75
N LEU A 10 30.78 -14.98 9.39
CA LEU A 10 31.12 -14.87 10.82
C LEU A 10 29.92 -14.88 11.79
N ALA A 11 28.69 -15.05 11.31
CA ALA A 11 27.48 -15.04 12.16
C ALA A 11 27.02 -16.44 12.64
N MET A 12 27.78 -17.51 12.36
CA MET A 12 27.38 -18.89 12.67
C MET A 12 28.18 -19.57 13.79
N ASP A 13 29.21 -18.91 14.35
CA ASP A 13 30.12 -19.52 15.33
C ASP A 13 29.63 -19.49 16.79
N TRP A 14 28.41 -19.00 17.03
CA TRP A 14 27.77 -19.02 18.36
C TRP A 14 26.85 -20.23 18.59
N LEU A 15 26.73 -21.13 17.61
CA LEU A 15 25.89 -22.32 17.72
C LEU A 15 26.75 -23.56 18.01
N SER A 16 26.44 -24.26 19.11
CA SER A 16 27.05 -25.54 19.45
C SER A 16 26.98 -26.51 18.25
N PRO A 17 28.02 -27.34 18.00
CA PRO A 17 28.05 -28.31 16.89
C PRO A 17 26.80 -29.21 16.83
N LYS A 18 26.21 -29.55 17.99
CA LYS A 18 24.97 -30.33 18.08
C LYS A 18 23.74 -29.59 17.51
N SER A 19 23.67 -28.28 17.68
CA SER A 19 22.58 -27.43 17.18
C SER A 19 22.65 -27.25 15.66
N ARG A 20 23.88 -27.18 15.11
CA ARG A 20 24.12 -27.04 13.66
C ARG A 20 23.68 -28.29 12.89
N ALA A 21 23.96 -29.48 13.43
CA ALA A 21 23.51 -30.74 12.84
C ALA A 21 21.98 -30.90 12.85
N LYS A 22 21.31 -30.41 13.90
CA LYS A 22 19.84 -30.50 14.03
C LYS A 22 19.11 -29.59 13.03
N LEU A 23 19.60 -28.36 12.81
CA LEU A 23 19.06 -27.43 11.81
C LEU A 23 19.23 -27.94 10.37
N HIS A 24 20.39 -28.52 10.06
CA HIS A 24 20.64 -29.07 8.72
C HIS A 24 19.81 -30.33 8.42
N CYS A 25 19.41 -31.09 9.45
CA CYS A 25 18.52 -32.24 9.32
C CYS A 25 17.05 -31.83 9.07
N VAL A 26 16.57 -30.77 9.73
CA VAL A 26 15.19 -30.27 9.58
C VAL A 26 14.99 -29.66 8.18
N LEU A 27 15.91 -28.81 7.72
CA LEU A 27 15.82 -28.18 6.40
C LEU A 27 15.85 -29.18 5.22
N LYS A 28 16.55 -30.32 5.37
CA LYS A 28 16.56 -31.37 4.33
C LYS A 28 15.25 -32.16 4.26
N LYS A 29 14.54 -32.34 5.38
CA LYS A 29 13.27 -33.09 5.39
C LYS A 29 12.14 -32.29 4.72
N ASP A 30 12.08 -30.98 4.95
CA ASP A 30 11.00 -30.14 4.41
C ASP A 30 11.12 -29.95 2.89
N VAL A 31 12.34 -29.81 2.36
CA VAL A 31 12.57 -29.69 0.91
C VAL A 31 12.26 -31.01 0.18
N GLN A 32 12.56 -32.16 0.80
CA GLN A 32 12.28 -33.46 0.20
C GLN A 32 10.79 -33.82 0.24
N GLN A 33 10.04 -33.33 1.23
CA GLN A 33 8.59 -33.50 1.32
C GLN A 33 7.83 -32.62 0.32
N LEU A 34 8.34 -31.42 0.02
CA LEU A 34 7.79 -30.55 -1.04
C LEU A 34 7.99 -31.10 -2.45
N LEU A 35 9.08 -31.82 -2.72
CA LEU A 35 9.35 -32.41 -4.05
C LEU A 35 8.54 -33.70 -4.32
N GLN A 36 7.96 -34.33 -3.30
CA GLN A 36 7.13 -35.53 -3.46
C GLN A 36 5.63 -35.24 -3.57
N SER A 37 5.19 -33.99 -3.38
CA SER A 37 3.77 -33.61 -3.41
C SER A 37 3.26 -33.17 -4.78
N THR A 38 4.12 -33.03 -5.80
CA THR A 38 3.68 -32.67 -7.16
C THR A 38 3.29 -33.90 -7.97
N LYS A 39 2.22 -34.58 -7.55
CA LYS A 39 1.46 -35.53 -8.37
C LYS A 39 0.36 -34.79 -9.14
N TYR A 40 0.71 -33.92 -10.08
CA TYR A 40 -0.25 -33.43 -11.09
C TYR A 40 0.47 -33.11 -12.41
N ALA A 41 0.48 -34.12 -13.27
CA ALA A 41 0.54 -34.03 -14.73
C ALA A 41 -0.36 -35.16 -15.25
N PRO A 42 -0.81 -35.22 -16.51
CA PRO A 42 -0.98 -34.20 -17.55
C PRO A 42 -2.39 -34.29 -18.20
N LEU A 43 -2.99 -33.18 -18.63
CA LEU A 43 -4.07 -33.24 -19.64
C LEU A 43 -4.01 -31.99 -20.51
N LEU A 44 -3.63 -32.20 -21.78
CA LEU A 44 -4.26 -31.65 -22.99
C LEU A 44 -3.25 -31.64 -24.14
N GLY A 45 -3.11 -32.80 -24.78
CA GLY A 45 -2.83 -32.88 -26.21
C GLY A 45 -4.16 -33.05 -26.94
N CYS A 46 -4.47 -32.15 -27.87
CA CYS A 46 -5.29 -32.42 -29.06
C CYS A 46 -5.11 -31.25 -30.03
N VAL A 47 -4.32 -31.43 -31.09
CA VAL A 47 -4.81 -31.68 -32.46
C VAL A 47 -5.62 -30.49 -33.00
N TYR A 48 -5.00 -29.66 -33.85
CA TYR A 48 -5.61 -29.25 -35.13
C TYR A 48 -4.50 -29.02 -36.17
N LYS A 49 -4.45 -29.93 -37.14
CA LYS A 49 -3.77 -29.78 -38.43
C LYS A 49 -4.78 -29.24 -39.44
N ARG A 50 -4.25 -28.42 -40.37
CA ARG A 50 -4.74 -28.07 -41.73
C ARG A 50 -5.93 -27.10 -41.81
N VAL A 51 -5.76 -25.99 -42.54
CA VAL A 51 -6.29 -25.80 -43.91
C VAL A 51 -5.58 -24.62 -44.63
N ALA A 52 -5.17 -24.91 -45.88
CA ALA A 52 -5.03 -24.07 -47.09
C ALA A 52 -4.11 -22.82 -47.16
N GLN A 53 -2.98 -23.03 -47.83
CA GLN A 53 -2.63 -22.47 -49.15
C GLN A 53 -3.68 -21.55 -49.82
N ARG A 54 -3.36 -20.26 -50.03
CA ARG A 54 -3.64 -19.53 -51.29
C ARG A 54 -2.56 -18.48 -51.55
N ARG A 55 -1.81 -18.68 -52.64
CA ARG A 55 -1.15 -17.62 -53.39
C ARG A 55 -2.22 -16.88 -54.18
N GLY A 56 -2.16 -15.55 -54.20
CA GLY A 56 -2.97 -14.69 -55.03
C GLY A 56 -2.31 -13.33 -55.12
N THR A 57 -1.67 -13.06 -56.25
CA THR A 57 -1.13 -11.78 -56.68
C THR A 57 -2.27 -10.91 -57.20
N GLU A 58 -2.62 -9.82 -56.53
CA GLU A 58 -3.41 -8.75 -57.14
C GLU A 58 -2.90 -7.36 -56.73
N THR A 59 -2.35 -6.72 -57.75
CA THR A 59 -2.08 -5.31 -57.95
C THR A 59 -3.34 -4.44 -57.86
N VAL A 60 -3.14 -3.18 -57.44
CA VAL A 60 -3.94 -1.97 -57.77
C VAL A 60 -5.20 -1.71 -56.93
N LYS A 61 -5.06 -0.79 -55.95
CA LYS A 61 -5.68 0.55 -55.96
C LYS A 61 -5.30 1.33 -54.69
N GLN A 62 -4.53 2.39 -54.87
CA GLN A 62 -4.43 3.48 -53.90
C GLN A 62 -5.81 4.13 -53.72
N PRO A 63 -6.31 4.27 -52.48
CA PRO A 63 -7.29 5.28 -52.14
C PRO A 63 -6.57 6.61 -51.86
N SER A 64 -7.05 7.61 -52.56
CA SER A 64 -6.75 9.03 -52.46
C SER A 64 -6.97 9.60 -51.05
N SER A 65 -6.06 10.49 -50.70
CA SER A 65 -6.24 11.74 -49.95
C SER A 65 -7.34 11.88 -48.89
N SER A 66 -6.90 12.44 -47.75
CA SER A 66 -7.68 13.28 -46.85
C SER A 66 -8.51 12.56 -45.80
N GLN A 67 -7.81 11.98 -44.83
CA GLN A 67 -8.12 12.20 -43.41
C GLN A 67 -6.92 11.77 -42.58
N ARG A 68 -5.94 12.66 -42.45
CA ARG A 68 -5.08 12.65 -41.26
C ARG A 68 -6.02 13.01 -40.11
N CYS A 69 -6.57 12.00 -39.44
CA CYS A 69 -7.12 12.19 -38.10
C CYS A 69 -6.01 12.87 -37.31
N ALA A 70 -6.25 14.12 -36.93
CA ALA A 70 -5.42 14.82 -35.98
C ALA A 70 -5.30 13.90 -34.77
N ILE A 71 -4.12 13.32 -34.58
CA ILE A 71 -3.76 12.59 -33.37
C ILE A 71 -3.93 13.63 -32.28
N ALA A 72 -5.01 13.51 -31.50
CA ALA A 72 -5.24 14.38 -30.36
C ALA A 72 -3.97 14.33 -29.49
N PRO A 73 -3.26 15.45 -29.30
CA PRO A 73 -2.04 15.46 -28.52
C PRO A 73 -2.39 15.17 -27.06
N ALA A 74 -1.60 14.29 -26.46
CA ALA A 74 -1.52 14.01 -25.03
C ALA A 74 -2.85 13.61 -24.37
N SER A 75 -3.27 12.36 -24.58
CA SER A 75 -4.15 11.69 -23.62
C SER A 75 -3.44 11.65 -22.26
N THR A 76 -3.72 12.61 -21.39
CA THR A 76 -3.50 12.48 -19.95
C THR A 76 -4.23 11.23 -19.50
N GLU A 77 -3.53 10.10 -19.45
CA GLU A 77 -4.04 8.87 -18.88
C GLU A 77 -4.38 9.16 -17.42
N PRO A 78 -5.67 9.13 -17.02
CA PRO A 78 -6.14 9.74 -15.77
C PRO A 78 -5.59 9.05 -14.50
N TYR A 79 -4.90 7.92 -14.67
CA TYR A 79 -4.42 7.08 -13.59
C TYR A 79 -3.03 7.46 -13.11
N ILE A 80 -2.12 7.83 -14.03
CA ILE A 80 -0.69 7.98 -13.73
C ILE A 80 -0.26 9.41 -14.05
N GLN A 81 0.27 10.07 -13.04
CA GLN A 81 0.88 11.38 -13.14
C GLN A 81 2.39 11.26 -12.95
N HIS A 82 3.16 11.92 -13.81
CA HIS A 82 4.59 12.07 -13.60
C HIS A 82 4.85 13.30 -12.72
N LEU A 83 5.49 13.08 -11.56
CA LEU A 83 5.92 14.14 -10.66
C LEU A 83 7.39 14.44 -10.91
N SER A 84 7.68 15.26 -11.93
CA SER A 84 9.03 15.58 -12.37
C SER A 84 9.93 16.14 -11.26
N ASN A 85 9.38 16.96 -10.37
CA ASN A 85 10.11 17.56 -9.24
C ASN A 85 10.69 16.53 -8.27
N TYR A 86 10.09 15.33 -8.21
CA TYR A 86 10.54 14.24 -7.35
C TYR A 86 11.13 13.06 -8.13
N GLY A 87 11.01 13.07 -9.47
CA GLY A 87 11.43 11.95 -10.33
C GLY A 87 10.61 10.69 -10.08
N HIS A 88 9.33 10.82 -9.72
CA HIS A 88 8.47 9.69 -9.35
C HIS A 88 7.24 9.61 -10.27
N LEU A 89 6.79 8.38 -10.54
CA LEU A 89 5.46 8.15 -11.07
C LEU A 89 4.48 8.06 -9.90
N PHE A 90 3.31 8.66 -10.07
CA PHE A 90 2.29 8.73 -9.04
C PHE A 90 0.98 8.17 -9.58
N CYS A 91 0.40 7.23 -8.85
CA CYS A 91 -0.94 6.75 -9.14
C CYS A 91 -1.97 7.56 -8.38
N THR A 92 -2.72 8.38 -9.11
CA THR A 92 -3.75 9.28 -8.56
C THR A 92 -4.83 8.55 -7.75
N PRO A 93 -5.48 7.48 -8.27
CA PRO A 93 -6.52 6.78 -7.50
C PRO A 93 -5.98 6.01 -6.29
N CYS A 94 -4.75 5.48 -6.34
CA CYS A 94 -4.16 4.82 -5.18
C CYS A 94 -3.50 5.78 -4.19
N ARG A 95 -3.24 7.03 -4.60
CA ARG A 95 -2.44 8.01 -3.86
C ARG A 95 -1.07 7.51 -3.44
N THR A 96 -0.38 6.83 -4.36
CA THR A 96 0.92 6.20 -4.09
C THR A 96 1.93 6.46 -5.19
N ALA A 97 3.17 6.76 -4.81
CA ALA A 97 4.30 6.75 -5.73
C ALA A 97 4.67 5.31 -6.11
N LEU A 98 5.04 5.12 -7.37
CA LEU A 98 5.33 3.84 -7.97
C LEU A 98 6.67 3.87 -8.69
N PRO A 99 7.53 2.85 -8.50
CA PRO A 99 8.67 2.65 -9.37
C PRO A 99 8.22 2.10 -10.72
N LEU A 100 8.93 2.46 -11.80
CA LEU A 100 8.58 2.08 -13.16
C LEU A 100 8.44 0.56 -13.32
N LYS A 101 9.35 -0.23 -12.75
CA LYS A 101 9.31 -1.70 -12.82
C LYS A 101 8.04 -2.31 -12.20
N TRP A 102 7.42 -1.63 -11.22
CA TRP A 102 6.21 -2.12 -10.58
C TRP A 102 4.92 -1.60 -11.23
N LEU A 103 5.03 -0.62 -12.13
CA LEU A 103 3.88 0.02 -12.78
C LEU A 103 2.99 -0.99 -13.50
N GLN A 104 3.56 -1.92 -14.28
CA GLN A 104 2.78 -2.93 -15.00
C GLN A 104 1.94 -3.79 -14.05
N THR A 105 2.55 -4.33 -13.00
CA THR A 105 1.85 -5.17 -12.00
C THR A 105 0.82 -4.36 -11.22
N HIS A 106 1.10 -3.10 -10.92
CA HIS A 106 0.18 -2.20 -10.25
C HIS A 106 -1.07 -1.95 -11.09
N LEU A 107 -0.90 -1.56 -12.35
CA LEU A 107 -2.01 -1.30 -13.29
C LEU A 107 -2.91 -2.53 -13.45
N LEU A 108 -2.33 -3.73 -13.53
CA LEU A 108 -3.09 -4.98 -13.59
C LEU A 108 -3.85 -5.28 -12.29
N SER A 109 -3.15 -5.23 -11.15
CA SER A 109 -3.70 -5.74 -9.89
C SER A 109 -4.65 -4.77 -9.20
N LYS A 110 -4.41 -3.45 -9.32
CA LYS A 110 -5.18 -2.40 -8.65
C LYS A 110 -6.22 -1.76 -9.55
N HIS A 111 -5.95 -1.64 -10.85
CA HIS A 111 -6.85 -0.97 -11.79
C HIS A 111 -7.44 -1.90 -12.85
N ARG A 112 -7.08 -3.20 -12.84
CA ARG A 112 -7.55 -4.19 -13.81
C ARG A 112 -7.34 -3.74 -15.27
N ILE A 113 -6.24 -3.05 -15.54
CA ILE A 113 -5.86 -2.62 -16.88
C ILE A 113 -5.05 -3.74 -17.53
N PHE A 114 -5.59 -4.31 -18.60
CA PHE A 114 -5.01 -5.43 -19.34
C PHE A 114 -4.26 -4.95 -20.61
N GLU A 115 -3.60 -5.88 -21.30
CA GLU A 115 -3.00 -5.62 -22.61
C GLU A 115 -4.05 -5.34 -23.69
N PRO A 116 -3.71 -4.60 -24.76
CA PRO A 116 -2.42 -3.95 -25.03
C PRO A 116 -2.25 -2.58 -24.35
N ARG A 117 -3.34 -2.04 -23.78
CA ARG A 117 -3.37 -0.68 -23.19
C ARG A 117 -2.31 -0.50 -22.11
N ARG A 118 -2.14 -1.50 -21.24
CA ARG A 118 -1.15 -1.46 -20.17
C ARG A 118 0.28 -1.24 -20.70
N SER A 119 0.70 -1.95 -21.75
CA SER A 119 2.02 -1.76 -22.35
C SER A 119 2.19 -0.36 -22.92
N THR A 120 1.16 0.17 -23.59
CA THR A 120 1.21 1.54 -24.13
C THR A 120 1.42 2.58 -23.03
N ILE A 121 0.74 2.43 -21.87
CA ILE A 121 0.94 3.33 -20.72
C ILE A 121 2.37 3.25 -20.22
N VAL A 122 2.93 2.05 -20.06
CA VAL A 122 4.29 1.89 -19.51
C VAL A 122 5.34 2.44 -20.47
N ALA A 123 5.20 2.19 -21.78
CA ALA A 123 6.12 2.68 -22.81
C ALA A 123 6.24 4.21 -22.82
N GLN A 124 5.18 4.95 -22.44
CA GLN A 124 5.23 6.42 -22.32
C GLN A 124 6.27 6.91 -21.30
N TYR A 125 6.59 6.10 -20.29
CA TYR A 125 7.47 6.47 -19.18
C TYR A 125 8.86 5.83 -19.26
N GLU A 126 9.13 4.95 -20.24
CA GLU A 126 10.41 4.25 -20.37
C GLU A 126 11.60 5.17 -20.65
N HIS A 127 11.36 6.30 -21.32
CA HIS A 127 12.40 7.27 -21.68
C HIS A 127 12.53 8.43 -20.69
N ILE A 128 11.68 8.48 -19.67
CA ILE A 128 11.65 9.57 -18.70
C ILE A 128 12.52 9.18 -17.50
N PRO A 129 13.36 10.08 -16.96
CA PRO A 129 14.18 9.78 -15.79
C PRO A 129 13.33 9.70 -14.52
N VAL A 130 12.73 8.52 -14.30
CA VAL A 130 11.91 8.22 -13.11
C VAL A 130 12.53 7.10 -12.28
N SER A 131 12.15 7.03 -11.00
CA SER A 131 12.53 5.95 -10.09
C SER A 131 12.24 4.58 -10.67
N GLN A 132 13.25 3.71 -10.68
CA GLN A 132 13.18 2.39 -11.28
C GLN A 132 12.79 1.32 -10.27
N ASN A 133 13.26 1.47 -9.03
CA ASN A 133 13.03 0.55 -7.93
C ASN A 133 12.43 1.28 -6.72
N SER A 134 11.89 0.51 -5.77
CA SER A 134 11.31 1.07 -4.53
C SER A 134 12.33 1.84 -3.69
N ASP A 135 13.60 1.45 -3.74
CA ASP A 135 14.68 2.07 -2.97
C ASP A 135 15.06 3.46 -3.49
N ASP A 136 14.70 3.76 -4.74
CA ASP A 136 14.90 5.08 -5.34
C ASP A 136 13.87 6.10 -4.83
N ILE A 137 12.75 5.62 -4.27
CA ILE A 137 11.69 6.44 -3.70
C ILE A 137 12.02 6.72 -2.24
N LYS A 138 12.81 7.76 -2.01
CA LYS A 138 13.22 8.19 -0.68
C LYS A 138 12.16 9.06 -0.03
N PRO A 139 11.99 8.99 1.31
CA PRO A 139 11.16 9.96 2.02
C PRO A 139 11.67 11.38 1.76
N LEU A 140 10.77 12.35 1.84
CA LEU A 140 11.17 13.76 1.83
C LEU A 140 11.93 14.12 3.12
N PRO A 141 12.65 15.25 3.13
CA PRO A 141 13.21 15.80 4.36
C PRO A 141 12.12 16.07 5.40
N ASP A 142 12.46 15.94 6.68
CA ASP A 142 11.56 16.34 7.77
C ASP A 142 11.28 17.85 7.71
N GLY A 143 10.03 18.24 7.99
CA GLY A 143 9.54 19.62 7.85
C GLY A 143 9.07 19.94 6.43
N SER A 144 9.09 18.99 5.50
CA SER A 144 8.52 19.19 4.16
C SER A 144 7.03 19.51 4.22
N PRO A 145 6.50 20.32 3.29
CA PRO A 145 5.09 20.67 3.24
C PRO A 145 4.22 19.45 2.93
N VAL A 146 2.95 19.51 3.36
CA VAL A 146 1.95 18.47 3.08
C VAL A 146 1.72 18.35 1.59
N LEU A 147 1.89 17.14 1.05
CA LEU A 147 1.53 16.83 -0.32
C LEU A 147 0.07 16.37 -0.35
N GLU A 148 -0.83 17.26 -0.75
CA GLU A 148 -2.29 17.04 -0.71
C GLU A 148 -2.76 15.87 -1.58
N PHE A 149 -2.03 15.57 -2.66
CA PHE A 149 -2.33 14.46 -3.55
C PHE A 149 -1.99 13.09 -2.94
N LEU A 150 -1.14 13.04 -1.92
CA LEU A 150 -0.82 11.80 -1.21
C LEU A 150 -1.93 11.41 -0.23
N THR A 151 -1.76 10.28 0.44
CA THR A 151 -2.57 9.97 1.61
C THR A 151 -2.36 11.06 2.69
N PRO A 152 -3.43 11.45 3.41
CA PRO A 152 -3.32 12.42 4.50
C PRO A 152 -2.24 12.02 5.51
N PRO A 153 -1.55 12.99 6.13
CA PRO A 153 -0.64 12.72 7.23
C PRO A 153 -1.32 11.92 8.34
N VAL A 154 -0.58 10.98 8.92
CA VAL A 154 -1.07 10.10 9.99
C VAL A 154 -0.31 10.38 11.28
N PRO A 155 -0.95 10.29 12.45
CA PRO A 155 -0.26 10.41 13.73
C PRO A 155 0.75 9.25 13.89
N GLY A 156 1.91 9.56 14.45
CA GLY A 156 2.98 8.60 14.67
C GLY A 156 4.06 9.14 15.60
N PHE A 157 5.21 8.48 15.57
CA PHE A 157 6.35 8.73 16.44
C PHE A 157 7.62 8.91 15.61
N ALA A 158 8.39 9.94 15.94
CA ALA A 158 9.71 10.16 15.38
C ALA A 158 10.73 10.28 16.50
N CYS A 159 11.80 9.47 16.41
CA CYS A 159 12.91 9.56 17.33
C CYS A 159 13.76 10.82 17.06
N GLN A 160 14.70 11.11 17.96
CA GLN A 160 15.78 12.07 17.71
C GLN A 160 16.77 11.55 16.67
N CYS A 161 16.87 10.22 16.50
CA CYS A 161 17.56 9.63 15.35
C CYS A 161 16.62 9.56 14.13
N SER A 162 17.08 8.99 13.01
CA SER A 162 16.31 8.89 11.77
C SER A 162 15.10 7.93 11.81
N TYR A 163 14.85 7.25 12.94
CA TYR A 163 13.78 6.25 13.06
C TYR A 163 12.40 6.90 13.23
N LYS A 164 11.44 6.42 12.44
CA LYS A 164 10.05 6.89 12.41
C LYS A 164 9.10 5.71 12.30
N THR A 165 7.95 5.78 12.96
CA THR A 165 6.95 4.70 12.92
C THR A 165 5.56 5.22 13.29
N ILE A 166 4.53 4.56 12.79
CA ILE A 166 3.13 4.79 13.23
C ILE A 166 2.73 3.87 14.39
N ASN A 167 3.56 2.88 14.74
CA ASN A 167 3.28 1.89 15.77
C ASN A 167 4.07 2.20 17.05
N VAL A 168 3.35 2.35 18.17
CA VAL A 168 3.91 2.55 19.51
C VAL A 168 4.88 1.43 19.89
N ASP A 169 4.52 0.16 19.65
CA ASP A 169 5.37 -0.98 20.04
C ASP A 169 6.69 -0.99 19.27
N GLY A 170 6.64 -0.60 17.99
CA GLY A 170 7.83 -0.42 17.16
C GLY A 170 8.75 0.66 17.72
N PHE A 171 8.16 1.78 18.17
CA PHE A 171 8.91 2.88 18.79
C PHE A 171 9.52 2.47 20.13
N GLN A 172 8.76 1.78 20.99
CA GLN A 172 9.26 1.25 22.26
C GLN A 172 10.41 0.26 22.07
N GLN A 173 10.27 -0.65 21.09
CA GLN A 173 11.31 -1.60 20.76
C GLN A 173 12.57 -0.90 20.25
N HIS A 174 12.41 0.13 19.43
CA HIS A 174 13.51 0.95 18.95
C HIS A 174 14.27 1.63 20.10
N LEU A 175 13.58 2.29 21.03
CA LEU A 175 14.21 2.93 22.20
C LEU A 175 15.03 1.93 23.03
N ARG A 176 14.48 0.75 23.30
CA ARG A 176 15.19 -0.30 24.06
C ARG A 176 16.42 -0.83 23.32
N LYS A 177 16.32 -1.07 22.01
CA LYS A 177 17.40 -1.70 21.23
C LYS A 177 18.51 -0.73 20.85
N VAL A 178 18.14 0.48 20.42
CA VAL A 178 19.08 1.45 19.85
C VAL A 178 19.60 2.41 20.92
N HIS A 179 18.72 2.91 21.78
CA HIS A 179 19.08 3.89 22.80
C HIS A 179 19.32 3.27 24.18
N LYS A 180 18.95 2.00 24.40
CA LYS A 180 18.98 1.31 25.71
C LYS A 180 18.13 2.03 26.76
N GLU A 181 17.04 2.65 26.31
CA GLU A 181 16.16 3.46 27.16
C GLU A 181 14.81 2.79 27.36
N SER A 182 14.19 3.04 28.51
CA SER A 182 12.78 2.69 28.74
C SER A 182 11.85 3.69 28.05
N TYR A 183 10.69 3.18 27.64
CA TYR A 183 9.60 4.01 27.18
C TYR A 183 8.94 4.71 28.36
N THR A 184 8.80 6.03 28.30
CA THR A 184 8.13 6.85 29.31
C THR A 184 7.10 7.76 28.65
N GLN A 185 6.10 8.20 29.40
CA GLN A 185 5.06 9.10 28.88
C GLN A 185 5.65 10.43 28.35
N ALA A 186 6.68 10.98 29.02
CA ALA A 186 7.35 12.19 28.55
C ALA A 186 8.02 11.98 27.18
N LYS A 187 8.67 10.83 26.96
CA LYS A 187 9.30 10.50 25.66
C LYS A 187 8.29 10.25 24.56
N ARG A 188 7.15 9.65 24.91
CA ARG A 188 6.02 9.50 24.00
C ARG A 188 5.58 10.87 23.49
N ILE A 189 5.21 11.77 24.41
CA ILE A 189 4.72 13.12 24.07
C ILE A 189 5.75 13.87 23.23
N ALA A 190 7.04 13.80 23.59
CA ALA A 190 8.11 14.47 22.84
C ALA A 190 8.34 13.89 21.43
N ALA A 191 7.96 12.63 21.18
CA ALA A 191 8.15 11.96 19.90
C ALA A 191 6.91 11.98 19.01
N GLU A 192 5.73 12.31 19.56
CA GLU A 192 4.47 12.38 18.82
C GLU A 192 4.55 13.44 17.73
N CYS A 193 4.19 13.04 16.51
CA CYS A 193 4.20 13.91 15.34
C CYS A 193 3.26 13.39 14.26
N PHE A 194 3.07 14.17 13.19
CA PHE A 194 2.40 13.70 11.99
C PHE A 194 3.42 13.25 10.96
N LEU A 195 3.15 12.10 10.35
CA LEU A 195 4.01 11.45 9.37
C LEU A 195 3.27 11.33 8.03
N GLN A 196 3.96 11.64 6.93
CA GLN A 196 3.48 11.36 5.58
C GLN A 196 4.46 10.43 4.86
N LYS A 197 3.98 9.71 3.83
CA LYS A 197 4.77 8.75 3.06
C LYS A 197 4.36 8.74 1.59
N TRP A 198 5.27 8.25 0.74
CA TRP A 198 5.02 8.09 -0.69
C TRP A 198 4.17 6.86 -1.04
N ALA A 199 4.33 5.74 -0.34
CA ALA A 199 3.88 4.42 -0.80
C ALA A 199 3.21 3.60 0.33
N PRO A 200 2.43 2.55 0.02
CA PRO A 200 1.89 1.66 1.03
C PRO A 200 3.02 0.75 1.59
N PRO A 201 2.87 0.26 2.83
CA PRO A 201 3.96 -0.27 3.67
C PRO A 201 4.53 -1.64 3.26
N LYS A 202 4.39 -2.07 2.00
CA LYS A 202 5.00 -3.33 1.54
C LYS A 202 6.52 -3.27 1.47
N SER A 203 7.10 -2.08 1.60
CA SER A 203 8.53 -1.92 1.83
C SER A 203 8.85 -2.38 3.25
N SER A 204 9.73 -3.38 3.34
CA SER A 204 10.38 -3.80 4.59
C SER A 204 11.22 -2.71 5.25
N PHE A 205 11.39 -1.54 4.60
CA PHE A 205 12.17 -0.44 5.14
C PHE A 205 11.37 0.40 6.14
N PRO A 206 11.84 0.53 7.39
CA PRO A 206 11.16 1.28 8.44
C PRO A 206 11.24 2.82 8.27
N TYR A 207 11.88 3.32 7.20
CA TYR A 207 12.22 4.74 7.06
C TYR A 207 11.44 5.47 5.94
N GLN A 208 10.28 4.97 5.51
CA GLN A 208 9.53 5.60 4.40
C GLN A 208 8.70 6.82 4.79
N TYR A 209 8.78 7.25 6.04
CA TYR A 209 8.03 8.40 6.55
C TYR A 209 8.92 9.62 6.67
N TRP A 210 8.33 10.79 6.46
CA TRP A 210 8.91 12.07 6.88
C TRP A 210 7.95 12.79 7.81
N ARG A 211 8.54 13.60 8.70
CA ARG A 211 7.81 14.41 9.68
C ARG A 211 7.21 15.63 8.99
N MET A 212 5.96 15.92 9.32
CA MET A 212 5.26 17.12 8.88
C MET A 212 5.29 18.18 9.97
N ASP A 213 5.51 19.45 9.58
CA ASP A 213 5.36 20.56 10.52
C ASP A 213 3.89 20.85 10.78
N VAL A 214 3.48 20.67 12.04
CA VAL A 214 2.08 20.81 12.47
C VAL A 214 1.54 22.23 12.28
N ALA A 215 2.43 23.23 12.26
CA ALA A 215 2.08 24.61 11.92
C ALA A 215 1.42 24.72 10.54
N SER A 216 1.69 23.80 9.62
CA SER A 216 1.08 23.76 8.28
C SER A 216 -0.25 22.99 8.24
N SER A 217 -0.59 22.23 9.28
CA SER A 217 -1.78 21.35 9.31
C SER A 217 -2.90 21.84 10.24
N ALA A 218 -2.63 22.79 11.13
CA ALA A 218 -3.66 23.41 11.99
C ALA A 218 -4.81 24.07 11.21
N THR A 219 -4.58 24.47 9.95
CA THR A 219 -5.63 25.02 9.07
C THR A 219 -6.57 23.94 8.52
N GLN A 220 -6.19 22.65 8.56
CA GLN A 220 -6.89 21.57 7.84
C GLN A 220 -7.86 20.75 8.71
N THR A 221 -7.57 20.55 10.00
CA THR A 221 -8.54 19.89 10.91
C THR A 221 -9.80 20.71 11.14
N ALA A 222 -9.70 22.04 11.10
CA ALA A 222 -10.84 22.95 11.20
C ALA A 222 -11.83 22.84 10.02
N GLN A 223 -11.42 22.28 8.88
CA GLN A 223 -12.30 22.09 7.72
C GLN A 223 -13.01 20.71 7.73
N ALA A 224 -12.41 19.69 8.36
CA ALA A 224 -13.06 18.39 8.51
C ALA A 224 -14.26 18.46 9.48
N GLU A 225 -14.12 19.17 10.60
CA GLU A 225 -15.22 19.34 11.57
C GLU A 225 -16.32 20.30 11.08
N LYS A 226 -16.01 21.20 10.14
CA LYS A 226 -16.98 22.16 9.60
C LYS A 226 -17.92 21.55 8.56
N CYS A 227 -17.53 20.48 7.87
CA CYS A 227 -18.41 19.74 6.96
C CYS A 227 -19.43 18.87 7.71
N GLU A 228 -19.05 18.28 8.84
CA GLU A 228 -19.95 17.41 9.63
C GLU A 228 -21.03 18.21 10.38
N SER A 229 -20.77 19.50 10.64
CA SER A 229 -21.68 20.40 11.35
C SER A 229 -22.79 21.01 10.49
N GLN A 230 -22.67 20.98 9.15
CA GLN A 230 -23.69 21.53 8.23
C GLN A 230 -24.72 20.50 7.74
N GLN A 231 -24.46 19.20 7.94
CA GLN A 231 -25.36 18.14 7.48
C GLN A 231 -26.48 17.78 8.49
N LYS A 232 -26.50 18.42 9.67
CA LYS A 232 -27.51 18.21 10.73
C LYS A 232 -28.57 19.32 10.86
N ARG A 233 -28.66 20.29 9.95
CA ARG A 233 -29.66 21.39 10.01
C ARG A 233 -30.57 21.53 8.79
N GLY A 234 -30.95 20.42 8.15
CA GLY A 234 -31.85 20.46 7.00
C GLY A 234 -32.79 19.26 6.96
N GLY A 235 -33.66 19.13 7.96
CA GLY A 235 -34.60 18.01 8.02
C GLY A 235 -35.62 18.09 9.15
N GLU A 236 -36.18 19.27 9.43
CA GLU A 236 -37.40 19.39 10.25
C GLU A 236 -38.51 20.01 9.40
N ALA A 237 -39.29 19.14 8.76
CA ALA A 237 -40.65 19.43 8.30
C ALA A 237 -41.40 18.10 8.19
N GLY A 238 -42.36 17.86 9.09
CA GLY A 238 -43.23 16.69 9.01
C GLY A 238 -43.74 16.21 10.35
N VAL A 239 -44.56 17.04 11.01
CA VAL A 239 -45.41 16.65 12.12
C VAL A 239 -46.37 15.56 11.64
N GLY A 240 -46.20 14.34 12.16
CA GLY A 240 -47.12 13.22 12.02
C GLY A 240 -47.28 12.57 13.39
N ILE A 241 -48.35 12.95 14.08
CA ILE A 241 -48.81 12.36 15.34
C ILE A 241 -49.27 10.93 15.04
N LEU A 242 -48.67 9.94 15.71
CA LEU A 242 -49.19 8.58 15.79
C LEU A 242 -49.28 8.22 17.27
N GLU A 243 -50.52 8.13 17.75
CA GLU A 243 -50.91 7.67 19.07
C GLU A 243 -50.35 6.27 19.32
N ALA A 244 -49.54 6.14 20.38
CA ALA A 244 -49.18 4.86 20.96
C ALA A 244 -50.26 4.47 21.96
N THR A 245 -51.16 3.57 21.56
CA THR A 245 -51.96 2.77 22.49
C THR A 245 -51.04 1.80 23.20
N GLY A 246 -50.89 1.98 24.52
CA GLY A 246 -50.12 1.12 25.39
C GLY A 246 -50.78 -0.24 25.58
N ASP A 247 -49.95 -1.28 25.59
CA ASP A 247 -50.29 -2.64 25.99
C ASP A 247 -49.59 -2.92 27.34
N PRO A 248 -50.31 -2.91 28.47
CA PRO A 248 -49.74 -3.11 29.80
C PRO A 248 -49.79 -4.60 30.20
N GLU A 249 -48.93 -5.45 29.63
CA GLU A 249 -48.89 -6.86 30.04
C GLU A 249 -47.50 -7.53 30.10
N ILE A 250 -46.40 -6.80 29.88
CA ILE A 250 -45.04 -7.43 29.83
C ILE A 250 -44.08 -6.99 30.95
N ASP A 251 -44.51 -6.14 31.90
CA ASP A 251 -43.63 -5.70 33.01
C ASP A 251 -43.81 -6.46 34.33
N ALA A 252 -44.59 -7.56 34.36
CA ALA A 252 -44.84 -8.32 35.60
C ALA A 252 -43.97 -9.58 35.80
N LEU A 253 -43.09 -9.95 34.85
CA LEU A 253 -42.36 -11.23 34.91
C LEU A 253 -40.87 -11.14 35.31
N LEU A 254 -40.35 -9.97 35.68
CA LEU A 254 -38.92 -9.77 35.94
C LEU A 254 -38.56 -9.34 37.38
N ALA A 255 -39.44 -9.63 38.35
CA ALA A 255 -39.27 -9.18 39.74
C ALA A 255 -39.17 -10.31 40.81
N MET A 256 -38.89 -11.57 40.45
CA MET A 256 -38.83 -12.66 41.45
C MET A 256 -37.63 -13.60 41.30
N GLU A 257 -36.39 -13.08 41.30
CA GLU A 257 -35.20 -13.91 41.58
C GLU A 257 -34.13 -13.12 42.33
N ALA A 258 -34.42 -12.77 43.58
CA ALA A 258 -33.41 -12.45 44.57
C ALA A 258 -33.98 -12.84 45.93
N GLU A 259 -33.44 -13.91 46.51
CA GLU A 259 -33.36 -14.26 47.94
C GLU A 259 -33.24 -15.78 48.02
N GLU A 260 -32.02 -16.30 48.06
CA GLU A 260 -31.68 -17.45 48.92
C GLU A 260 -30.16 -17.67 48.94
N GLY A 261 -29.57 -17.43 50.10
CA GLY A 261 -28.18 -17.74 50.40
C GLY A 261 -28.00 -17.80 51.92
N PRO A 262 -27.94 -19.00 52.53
CA PRO A 262 -27.90 -19.18 53.98
C PRO A 262 -26.47 -19.08 54.55
N ALA A 263 -26.47 -18.97 55.88
CA ALA A 263 -25.37 -18.83 56.82
C ALA A 263 -24.23 -19.85 56.71
#